data_AF-A0AAV0QC59-F1
#
_entry.id   AF-A0AAV0QC59-F1
#
_cell.length_a   1.000
_cell.length_b   1.000
_cell.length_c   1.000
_cell.angle_alpha   90.00
_cell.angle_beta   90.00
_cell.angle_gamma   90.00
#
_symmetry.space_group_name_H-M   'P 1'
#
loop_
_entity.id
_entity.type
_entity.pdbx_description
1 polymer ?
#
loop_
_entity_poly.entity_id
_entity_poly.type
_entity_poly.pdbx_seq_one_letter_code
_entity_poly.pdbx_strand_id
1 'polypeptide(L)'
;MPRASKRKAAPPSSSSVAAPPPDQSRKRTAKATSKPRLKESDQIDNLFDTYANRSLGEIDPEGIESLCSDMKVGYTDVRILMLAWKMKAQRQGYFTKDEWQAGLKALKANTILKLVKALSELKKEAESPENFEDFYLFAFKYCLTGEVNTVITK
;
A
#
# COMPACT_ATOMS: atom_id res chain seq x y z
N MET A 1 35.66 46.49 80.72
CA MET A 1 34.68 47.60 80.78
C MET A 1 35.04 48.63 79.72
N PRO A 2 34.13 49.42 79.10
CA PRO A 2 32.64 49.43 79.04
C PRO A 2 32.14 49.09 77.60
N ARG A 3 30.90 48.64 77.32
CA ARG A 3 29.53 49.18 77.50
C ARG A 3 29.04 50.13 76.39
N ALA A 4 28.29 49.52 75.45
CA ALA A 4 26.95 49.89 74.97
C ALA A 4 26.70 51.12 74.07
N SER A 5 25.67 50.91 73.22
CA SER A 5 24.51 51.79 73.02
C SER A 5 24.39 52.63 71.72
N LYS A 6 23.30 52.32 70.99
CA LYS A 6 22.20 53.22 70.56
C LYS A 6 22.19 53.71 69.09
N ARG A 7 21.25 53.10 68.33
CA ARG A 7 20.11 53.63 67.53
C ARG A 7 20.28 54.88 66.63
N LYS A 8 19.57 54.83 65.49
CA LYS A 8 18.77 55.88 64.76
C LYS A 8 19.20 55.98 63.27
N ALA A 9 18.39 55.99 62.20
CA ALA A 9 16.93 56.02 61.94
C ALA A 9 16.62 55.53 60.48
N ALA A 10 15.30 55.50 60.21
CA ALA A 10 14.42 54.97 59.15
C ALA A 10 14.60 55.37 57.63
N PRO A 11 13.80 54.75 56.70
CA PRO A 11 13.88 54.73 55.20
C PRO A 11 12.83 55.72 54.56
N PRO A 12 12.26 55.65 53.31
CA PRO A 12 12.26 54.67 52.19
C PRO A 12 12.40 55.25 50.74
N SER A 13 12.58 54.43 49.69
CA SER A 13 11.50 54.03 48.75
C SER A 13 12.07 53.01 47.73
N SER A 14 11.59 51.76 47.76
CA SER A 14 10.77 51.08 46.72
C SER A 14 11.27 51.26 45.28
N SER A 15 11.65 50.24 44.49
CA SER A 15 10.95 48.98 44.21
C SER A 15 11.92 48.11 43.36
N SER A 16 12.40 46.98 43.87
CA SER A 16 11.96 45.60 43.58
C SER A 16 12.24 45.06 42.16
N VAL A 17 13.39 44.38 42.06
CA VAL A 17 13.66 43.02 41.54
C VAL A 17 12.94 42.49 40.28
N ALA A 18 13.74 42.04 39.30
CA ALA A 18 13.68 40.68 38.74
C ALA A 18 14.93 40.38 37.85
N ALA A 19 15.50 39.19 38.02
CA ALA A 19 16.70 38.68 37.33
C ALA A 19 16.39 38.11 35.92
N PRO A 20 17.36 38.03 34.99
CA PRO A 20 17.16 37.45 33.66
C PRO A 20 17.30 35.90 33.62
N PRO A 21 16.58 35.22 32.71
CA PRO A 21 16.63 33.75 32.56
C PRO A 21 17.82 33.26 31.70
N PRO A 22 18.16 31.96 31.72
CA PRO A 22 19.36 31.42 31.10
C PRO A 22 19.23 31.13 29.59
N ASP A 23 20.41 31.08 29.00
CA ASP A 23 20.85 30.88 27.62
C ASP A 23 20.14 29.75 26.83
N GLN A 24 19.48 30.11 25.71
CA GLN A 24 18.88 29.17 24.77
C GLN A 24 19.92 28.71 23.74
N SER A 25 20.48 27.53 23.99
CA SER A 25 21.22 26.76 23.00
C SER A 25 20.35 26.42 21.79
N ARG A 26 20.59 27.15 20.70
CA ARG A 26 20.03 26.94 19.36
C ARG A 26 20.62 25.66 18.75
N LYS A 27 19.90 24.54 18.79
CA LYS A 27 20.23 23.34 18.00
C LYS A 27 19.07 22.93 17.09
N ARG A 28 19.28 23.30 15.82
CA ARG A 28 18.65 22.87 14.56
C ARG A 28 17.72 21.65 14.67
N THR A 29 16.43 21.87 14.45
CA THR A 29 15.50 20.82 14.03
C THR A 29 15.81 20.41 12.59
N ALA A 30 16.39 19.22 12.41
CA ALA A 30 16.39 18.58 11.11
C ALA A 30 14.94 18.24 10.76
N LYS A 31 14.33 19.02 9.87
CA LYS A 31 13.02 18.73 9.29
C LYS A 31 13.18 17.51 8.39
N ALA A 32 13.03 16.32 8.97
CA ALA A 32 12.79 15.11 8.21
C ALA A 32 11.52 15.35 7.38
N THR A 33 11.66 15.42 6.07
CA THR A 33 10.55 15.39 5.13
C THR A 33 9.88 14.02 5.26
N SER A 34 8.91 13.92 6.16
CA SER A 34 8.02 12.78 6.26
C SER A 34 7.21 12.71 4.97
N LYS A 35 7.57 11.79 4.06
CA LYS A 35 6.70 11.42 2.96
C LYS A 35 5.33 11.07 3.57
N PRO A 36 4.22 11.65 3.10
CA PRO A 36 2.91 11.30 3.60
C PRO A 36 2.69 9.79 3.39
N ARG A 37 2.29 9.10 4.45
CA ARG A 37 1.98 7.67 4.39
C ARG A 37 0.71 7.52 3.56
N LEU A 38 0.86 7.12 2.30
CA LEU A 38 -0.26 6.82 1.41
C LEU A 38 -1.16 5.77 2.05
N LYS A 39 -2.49 5.94 1.92
CA LYS A 39 -3.44 4.91 2.38
C LYS A 39 -3.25 3.66 1.53
N GLU A 40 -3.55 2.50 2.08
CA GLU A 40 -3.36 1.23 1.37
C GLU A 40 -4.17 1.16 0.07
N SER A 41 -5.36 1.76 0.05
CA SER A 41 -6.18 1.95 -1.15
C SER A 41 -5.42 2.69 -2.25
N ASP A 42 -4.78 3.79 -1.89
CA ASP A 42 -4.07 4.67 -2.83
C ASP A 42 -2.84 3.94 -3.39
N GLN A 43 -2.19 3.08 -2.60
CA GLN A 43 -1.08 2.26 -3.09
C GLN A 43 -1.52 1.20 -4.11
N ILE A 44 -2.68 0.57 -3.88
CA ILE A 44 -3.26 -0.40 -4.81
C ILE A 44 -3.65 0.28 -6.13
N ASP A 45 -4.21 1.49 -6.04
CA ASP A 45 -4.58 2.29 -7.22
C ASP A 45 -3.37 2.72 -8.03
N ASN A 46 -2.34 3.24 -7.36
CA ASN A 46 -1.09 3.61 -8.04
C ASN A 46 -0.42 2.40 -8.72
N LEU A 47 -0.54 1.21 -8.11
CA LEU A 47 -0.02 -0.01 -8.72
C LEU A 47 -0.84 -0.43 -9.95
N PHE A 48 -2.17 -0.30 -9.89
CA PHE A 48 -3.03 -0.51 -11.06
C PHE A 48 -2.63 0.41 -12.22
N ASP A 49 -2.48 1.71 -11.93
CA ASP A 49 -2.15 2.73 -12.93
C ASP A 49 -0.76 2.51 -13.58
N THR A 50 0.09 1.66 -13.00
CA THR A 50 1.38 1.26 -13.57
C THR A 50 1.23 0.27 -14.74
N TYR A 51 0.20 -0.57 -14.72
CA TYR A 51 -0.03 -1.63 -15.70
C TYR A 51 -1.26 -1.39 -16.58
N ALA A 52 -2.15 -0.49 -16.17
CA ALA A 52 -3.40 -0.23 -16.88
C ALA A 52 -3.17 0.54 -18.19
N ASN A 53 -3.88 0.12 -19.21
CA ASN A 53 -4.04 0.89 -20.44
C ASN A 53 -4.93 2.11 -20.16
N ARG A 54 -4.37 3.31 -20.37
CA ARG A 54 -5.06 4.58 -20.05
C ARG A 54 -6.33 4.79 -20.87
N SER A 55 -6.41 4.22 -22.07
CA SER A 55 -7.58 4.36 -22.96
C SER A 55 -8.69 3.40 -22.60
N LEU A 56 -8.35 2.18 -22.18
CA LEU A 56 -9.33 1.15 -21.81
C LEU A 56 -9.76 1.25 -20.34
N GLY A 57 -8.91 1.82 -19.47
CA GLY A 57 -9.16 1.88 -18.03
C GLY A 57 -8.99 0.52 -17.33
N GLU A 58 -8.29 -0.41 -17.97
CA GLU A 58 -8.12 -1.80 -17.57
C GLU A 58 -6.67 -2.22 -17.79
N ILE A 59 -6.21 -3.23 -17.04
CA ILE A 59 -4.97 -3.93 -17.37
C ILE A 59 -5.33 -4.90 -18.50
N ASP A 60 -4.77 -4.66 -19.68
CA ASP A 60 -4.96 -5.48 -20.89
C ASP A 60 -3.84 -6.53 -21.00
N PRO A 61 -3.80 -7.35 -22.08
CA PRO A 61 -2.78 -8.39 -22.20
C PRO A 61 -1.34 -7.87 -22.09
N GLU A 62 -1.04 -6.71 -22.68
CA GLU A 62 0.29 -6.07 -22.58
C GLU A 62 0.62 -5.65 -21.14
N GLY A 63 -0.37 -5.11 -20.43
CA GLY A 63 -0.26 -4.80 -19.00
C GLY A 63 -0.01 -6.04 -18.14
N ILE A 64 -0.69 -7.16 -18.43
CA ILE A 64 -0.48 -8.44 -17.73
C ILE A 64 0.93 -8.99 -18.00
N GLU A 65 1.42 -8.93 -19.24
CA GLU A 65 2.79 -9.34 -19.57
C GLU A 65 3.83 -8.53 -18.78
N SER A 66 3.63 -7.21 -18.70
CA SER A 66 4.47 -6.31 -17.91
C SER A 66 4.45 -6.67 -16.41
N LEU A 67 3.26 -6.91 -15.87
CA LEU A 67 3.08 -7.36 -14.48
C LEU A 67 3.80 -8.69 -14.21
N CYS A 68 3.69 -9.66 -15.13
CA CYS A 68 4.37 -10.96 -15.02
C CYS A 68 5.90 -10.80 -15.03
N SER A 69 6.42 -9.93 -15.89
CA SER A 69 7.85 -9.61 -15.98
C SER A 69 8.40 -9.03 -14.67
N ASP A 70 7.65 -8.13 -14.02
CA ASP A 70 8.03 -7.54 -12.74
C ASP A 70 7.97 -8.55 -11.59
N MET A 71 6.98 -9.44 -11.61
CA MET A 71 6.86 -10.55 -10.65
C MET A 71 7.87 -11.68 -10.90
N LYS A 72 8.60 -11.65 -12.03
CA LYS A 72 9.53 -12.71 -12.48
C LYS A 72 8.84 -14.07 -12.61
N VAL A 73 7.63 -14.06 -13.18
CA VAL A 73 6.85 -15.26 -13.50
C VAL A 73 6.51 -15.27 -14.99
N GLY A 74 6.34 -16.45 -15.57
CA GLY A 74 5.88 -16.56 -16.95
C GLY A 74 4.39 -16.19 -17.07
N TYR A 75 3.98 -15.59 -18.18
CA TYR A 75 2.56 -15.29 -18.43
C TYR A 75 1.69 -16.55 -18.56
N THR A 76 2.31 -17.72 -18.83
CA THR A 76 1.67 -19.05 -18.83
C THR A 76 1.71 -19.74 -17.47
N ASP A 77 2.24 -19.10 -16.43
CA ASP A 77 2.31 -19.69 -15.09
C ASP A 77 0.91 -19.80 -14.48
N VAL A 78 0.56 -21.00 -13.98
CA VAL A 78 -0.76 -21.26 -13.38
C VAL A 78 -1.09 -20.30 -12.23
N ARG A 79 -0.09 -19.73 -11.56
CA ARG A 79 -0.29 -18.74 -10.50
C ARG A 79 -0.96 -17.46 -11.01
N ILE A 80 -0.81 -17.12 -12.30
CA ILE A 80 -1.52 -15.99 -12.92
C ILE A 80 -3.01 -16.31 -13.04
N LEU A 81 -3.36 -17.55 -13.40
CA LEU A 81 -4.75 -18.01 -13.41
C LEU A 81 -5.34 -18.05 -11.98
N MET A 82 -4.56 -18.46 -10.99
CA MET A 82 -4.97 -18.41 -9.58
C MET A 82 -5.17 -16.98 -9.07
N LEU A 83 -4.36 -16.02 -9.55
CA LEU A 83 -4.56 -14.60 -9.28
C LEU A 83 -5.88 -14.10 -9.87
N ALA A 84 -6.18 -14.45 -11.12
CA ALA A 84 -7.45 -14.13 -11.77
C ALA A 84 -8.65 -14.72 -11.00
N TRP A 85 -8.52 -15.95 -10.50
CA TRP A 85 -9.53 -16.58 -9.64
C TRP A 85 -9.76 -15.79 -8.34
N LYS A 86 -8.67 -15.32 -7.70
CA LYS A 86 -8.79 -14.52 -6.48
C LYS A 86 -9.43 -13.15 -6.73
N MET A 87 -9.13 -12.54 -7.87
CA MET A 87 -9.73 -11.27 -8.31
C MET A 87 -11.17 -11.44 -8.81
N LYS A 88 -11.63 -12.68 -9.01
CA LYS A 88 -12.91 -13.01 -9.66
C LYS A 88 -13.03 -12.34 -11.04
N ALA A 89 -11.93 -12.39 -11.79
CA ALA A 89 -11.82 -11.75 -13.10
C ALA A 89 -12.83 -12.32 -14.09
N GLN A 90 -13.53 -11.44 -14.79
CA GLN A 90 -14.62 -11.82 -15.70
C GLN A 90 -14.14 -12.10 -17.13
N ARG A 91 -12.99 -11.58 -17.55
CA ARG A 91 -12.48 -11.72 -18.91
C ARG A 91 -11.02 -12.14 -18.93
N GLN A 92 -10.71 -13.13 -19.77
CA GLN A 92 -9.38 -13.67 -19.92
C GLN A 92 -8.43 -12.62 -20.47
N GLY A 93 -7.30 -12.42 -19.79
CA GLY A 93 -6.26 -11.49 -20.22
C GLY A 93 -6.55 -10.03 -19.87
N TYR A 94 -7.59 -9.77 -19.06
CA TYR A 94 -7.91 -8.42 -18.60
C TYR A 94 -8.19 -8.39 -17.10
N PHE A 95 -7.84 -7.28 -16.44
CA PHE A 95 -8.31 -6.94 -15.11
C PHE A 95 -8.90 -5.52 -15.08
N THR A 96 -10.13 -5.43 -14.61
CA THR A 96 -10.75 -4.14 -14.29
C THR A 96 -10.16 -3.57 -13.00
N LYS A 97 -10.34 -2.26 -12.80
CA LYS A 97 -9.90 -1.60 -11.56
C LYS A 97 -10.57 -2.18 -10.32
N ASP A 98 -11.85 -2.55 -10.42
CA ASP A 98 -12.61 -3.08 -9.29
C ASP A 98 -12.15 -4.49 -8.90
N GLU A 99 -11.96 -5.38 -9.89
CA GLU A 99 -11.41 -6.73 -9.69
C GLU A 99 -10.01 -6.66 -9.05
N TRP A 100 -9.16 -5.78 -9.59
CA TRP A 100 -7.82 -5.54 -9.07
C TRP A 100 -7.84 -5.06 -7.62
N GLN A 101 -8.63 -4.03 -7.32
CA GLN A 101 -8.74 -3.49 -5.98
C GLN A 101 -9.27 -4.53 -4.99
N ALA A 102 -10.34 -5.25 -5.34
CA ALA A 102 -10.93 -6.27 -4.50
C ALA A 102 -9.93 -7.40 -4.21
N GLY A 103 -9.26 -7.90 -5.24
CA GLY A 103 -8.26 -8.96 -5.14
C GLY A 103 -7.04 -8.56 -4.29
N LEU A 104 -6.42 -7.41 -4.56
CA LEU A 104 -5.23 -6.97 -3.82
C LEU A 104 -5.55 -6.61 -2.37
N LYS A 105 -6.76 -6.09 -2.09
CA LYS A 105 -7.23 -5.90 -0.70
C LYS A 105 -7.38 -7.23 0.01
N ALA A 106 -8.01 -8.22 -0.62
CA ALA A 106 -8.17 -9.57 -0.04
C ALA A 106 -6.81 -10.25 0.23
N LEU A 107 -5.85 -10.05 -0.68
CA LEU A 107 -4.48 -10.56 -0.56
C LEU A 107 -3.57 -9.73 0.35
N LYS A 108 -4.01 -8.55 0.78
CA LYS A 108 -3.20 -7.55 1.51
C LYS A 108 -1.88 -7.24 0.77
N ALA A 109 -1.93 -7.23 -0.56
CA ALA A 109 -0.78 -7.15 -1.45
C ALA A 109 -0.76 -5.84 -2.23
N ASN A 110 -0.29 -4.77 -1.60
CA ASN A 110 -0.26 -3.43 -2.20
C ASN A 110 1.07 -3.04 -2.87
N THR A 111 1.98 -4.00 -3.04
CA THR A 111 3.26 -3.85 -3.77
C THR A 111 3.58 -5.13 -4.52
N ILE A 112 4.42 -5.06 -5.57
CA ILE A 112 4.83 -6.24 -6.34
C ILE A 112 5.46 -7.32 -5.45
N LEU A 113 6.33 -6.95 -4.51
CA LEU A 113 6.95 -7.93 -3.60
C LEU A 113 5.91 -8.67 -2.75
N LYS A 114 4.87 -7.97 -2.26
CA LYS A 114 3.79 -8.61 -1.52
C LYS A 114 2.91 -9.47 -2.43
N LEU A 115 2.69 -9.05 -3.67
CA LEU A 115 1.93 -9.82 -4.66
C LEU A 115 2.64 -11.13 -5.02
N VAL A 116 3.96 -11.11 -5.24
CA VAL A 116 4.78 -12.32 -5.47
C VAL A 116 4.68 -13.28 -4.28
N LYS A 117 4.72 -12.77 -3.05
CA LYS A 117 4.50 -13.60 -1.84
C LYS A 117 3.09 -14.19 -1.84
N ALA A 118 2.08 -13.38 -2.11
CA ALA A 118 0.68 -13.78 -2.17
C ALA A 118 0.43 -14.87 -3.24
N LEU A 119 1.13 -14.85 -4.38
CA LEU A 119 1.02 -15.92 -5.39
C LEU A 119 1.42 -17.30 -4.82
N SER A 120 2.40 -17.35 -3.91
CA SER A 120 2.82 -18.61 -3.28
C SER A 120 1.79 -19.12 -2.27
N GLU A 121 1.09 -18.21 -1.59
CA GLU A 121 -0.01 -18.54 -0.68
C GLU A 121 -1.26 -18.96 -1.46
N LEU A 122 -1.57 -18.27 -2.56
CA LEU A 122 -2.66 -18.60 -3.48
C LEU A 122 -2.51 -19.99 -4.07
N LYS A 123 -1.29 -20.40 -4.44
CA LYS A 123 -1.05 -21.75 -4.92
C LYS A 123 -1.52 -22.80 -3.90
N LYS A 124 -1.15 -22.64 -2.64
CA LYS A 124 -1.58 -23.55 -1.56
C LYS A 124 -3.08 -23.48 -1.31
N GLU A 125 -3.67 -22.29 -1.42
CA GLU A 125 -5.11 -22.08 -1.26
C GLU A 125 -5.90 -22.81 -2.37
N ALA A 126 -5.50 -22.65 -3.63
CA ALA A 126 -6.18 -23.22 -4.79
C ALA A 126 -5.96 -24.73 -4.94
N GLU A 127 -4.82 -25.26 -4.48
CA GLU A 127 -4.53 -26.70 -4.47
C GLU A 127 -5.18 -27.43 -3.27
N SER A 128 -5.87 -26.72 -2.37
CA SER A 128 -6.58 -27.37 -1.27
C SER A 128 -7.80 -28.14 -1.78
N PRO A 129 -8.14 -29.31 -1.20
CA PRO A 129 -9.33 -30.07 -1.60
C PRO A 129 -10.63 -29.26 -1.54
N GLU A 130 -10.72 -28.30 -0.62
CA GLU A 130 -11.90 -27.47 -0.40
C GLU A 130 -12.11 -26.43 -1.52
N ASN A 131 -11.02 -25.93 -2.10
CA ASN A 131 -11.07 -24.84 -3.09
C ASN A 131 -10.80 -25.31 -4.52
N PHE A 132 -10.17 -26.46 -4.70
CA PHE A 132 -9.73 -26.91 -6.02
C PHE A 132 -10.89 -27.03 -7.02
N GLU A 133 -12.06 -27.51 -6.58
CA GLU A 133 -13.24 -27.58 -7.45
C GLU A 133 -13.71 -26.19 -7.89
N ASP A 134 -13.81 -25.22 -6.98
CA ASP A 134 -14.16 -23.83 -7.32
C ASP A 134 -13.14 -23.19 -8.26
N PHE A 135 -11.85 -23.37 -7.98
CA PHE A 135 -10.77 -22.88 -8.84
C PHE A 135 -10.83 -23.51 -10.24
N TYR A 136 -11.02 -24.82 -10.33
CA TYR A 136 -11.10 -25.54 -11.60
C TYR A 136 -12.32 -25.10 -12.43
N LEU A 137 -13.49 -24.99 -11.81
CA LEU A 137 -14.71 -24.50 -12.48
C LEU A 137 -14.57 -23.05 -12.92
N PHE A 138 -13.93 -22.21 -12.11
CA PHE A 138 -13.57 -20.85 -12.52
C PHE A 138 -12.65 -20.87 -13.73
N ALA A 139 -11.55 -21.63 -13.69
CA ALA A 139 -10.57 -21.71 -14.76
C ALA A 139 -11.21 -22.11 -16.09
N PHE A 140 -12.07 -23.13 -16.07
CA PHE A 140 -12.81 -23.56 -17.26
C PHE A 140 -13.65 -22.43 -17.85
N LYS A 141 -14.48 -21.77 -17.02
CA LYS A 141 -15.32 -20.65 -17.47
C LYS A 141 -14.49 -19.47 -17.96
N TYR A 142 -13.42 -19.13 -17.23
CA TYR A 142 -12.53 -18.04 -17.54
C TYR A 142 -11.89 -18.21 -18.92
N CYS A 143 -11.41 -19.41 -19.25
CA CYS A 143 -10.82 -19.70 -20.56
C CYS A 143 -11.78 -19.57 -21.75
N LEU A 144 -13.11 -19.64 -21.52
CA LEU A 144 -14.13 -19.44 -22.57
C LEU A 144 -14.42 -17.96 -22.85
N THR A 145 -13.87 -17.05 -22.04
CA THR A 145 -14.09 -15.60 -22.17
C THR A 145 -13.07 -14.92 -23.08
N GLY A 146 -11.97 -15.61 -23.43
CA GLY A 146 -11.03 -15.16 -24.46
C GLY A 146 -11.71 -15.11 -25.84
N GLU A 147 -11.07 -14.43 -26.81
CA GLU A 147 -11.60 -14.19 -28.16
C GLU A 147 -11.67 -15.45 -29.07
N VAL A 148 -12.22 -16.55 -28.57
CA VAL A 148 -12.49 -17.80 -29.31
C VAL A 148 -13.96 -17.90 -29.77
N ASN A 149 -14.78 -16.90 -29.45
CA ASN A 149 -16.22 -16.94 -29.74
C ASN A 149 -16.61 -16.57 -31.18
N THR A 150 -15.66 -16.31 -32.09
CA THR A 150 -15.99 -15.99 -33.49
C THR A 150 -16.12 -17.23 -34.40
N VAL A 151 -15.76 -18.43 -33.94
CA VAL A 151 -15.66 -19.62 -34.81
C VAL A 151 -16.79 -20.64 -34.60
N ILE A 152 -17.50 -20.62 -33.47
CA ILE A 152 -18.55 -21.64 -33.16
C ILE A 152 -19.94 -21.25 -33.70
N THR A 153 -20.07 -20.09 -34.34
CA THR A 153 -21.35 -19.58 -34.89
C THR A 153 -21.38 -19.46 -36.42
N LYS A 154 -20.49 -20.16 -37.14
CA LYS A 154 -20.56 -20.26 -38.62
C LYS A 154 -20.77 -21.68 -39.09
#